data_AF-A0A6M3X515-F1
#
_entry.id   AF-A0A6M3X515-F1
#
_cell.length_a   1.000
_cell.length_b   1.000
_cell.length_c   1.000
_cell.angle_alpha   90.00
_cell.angle_beta   90.00
_cell.angle_gamma   90.00
#
_symmetry.space_group_name_H-M   'P 1'
#
loop_
_entity.id
_entity.type
_entity.pdbx_description
1 polymer ?
#
loop_
_entity_poly.entity_id
_entity_poly.type
_entity_poly.pdbx_seq_one_letter_code
_entity_poly.pdbx_strand_id
1 'polypeptide(L)'
;MREREVIKRGTDDWWIWVAMLKVAEQDRKQLNLSPDSAVEVDVDKCNQFITSVNRNPLKKLWLLLTIGDLHPVDRDKIGPEIIIKDRTGQKIN
;
A
#
# COMPACT_ATOMS: atom_id res chain seq x y z
N MET A 1 -7.45 17.95 18.85
CA MET A 1 -6.59 17.09 18.03
C MET A 1 -7.37 15.82 17.75
N ARG A 2 -7.65 15.46 16.50
CA ARG A 2 -8.27 14.14 16.21
C ARG A 2 -7.19 13.10 16.48
N GLU A 3 -7.42 12.21 17.44
CA GLU A 3 -6.59 11.01 17.61
C GLU A 3 -6.53 10.33 16.24
N ARG A 4 -5.35 10.34 15.62
CA ARG A 4 -5.18 9.73 14.31
C ARG A 4 -5.22 8.22 14.54
N GLU A 5 -6.28 7.60 14.05
CA GLU A 5 -6.61 6.19 14.28
C GLU A 5 -5.47 5.29 13.80
N VAL A 6 -5.03 4.37 14.67
CA VAL A 6 -4.01 3.36 14.33
C VAL A 6 -4.70 2.22 13.60
N ILE A 7 -4.34 1.99 12.34
CA ILE A 7 -4.89 0.88 11.56
C ILE A 7 -4.19 -0.41 12.01
N LYS A 8 -4.96 -1.30 12.65
CA LYS A 8 -4.44 -2.53 13.24
C LYS A 8 -4.02 -3.55 12.20
N ARG A 9 -2.90 -4.21 12.45
CA ARG A 9 -2.36 -5.28 11.62
C ARG A 9 -3.41 -6.35 11.34
N GLY A 10 -3.49 -6.76 10.08
CA GLY A 10 -4.34 -7.86 9.62
C GLY A 10 -5.79 -7.46 9.33
N THR A 11 -6.17 -6.21 9.57
CA THR A 11 -7.44 -5.63 9.08
C THR A 11 -7.40 -5.41 7.57
N ASP A 12 -8.57 -5.21 6.95
CA ASP A 12 -8.66 -4.99 5.50
C ASP A 12 -7.94 -3.70 5.08
N ASP A 13 -8.10 -2.60 5.84
CA ASP A 13 -7.39 -1.34 5.59
C ASP A 13 -5.87 -1.51 5.67
N TRP A 14 -5.40 -2.35 6.59
CA TRP A 14 -3.98 -2.67 6.70
C TRP A 14 -3.48 -3.43 5.47
N TRP A 15 -4.25 -4.39 4.96
CA TRP A 15 -3.89 -5.13 3.74
C TRP A 15 -3.88 -4.25 2.50
N ILE A 16 -4.82 -3.31 2.38
CA ILE A 16 -4.84 -2.31 1.31
C ILE A 16 -3.56 -1.47 1.36
N TRP A 17 -3.18 -0.99 2.55
CA TRP A 17 -1.95 -0.22 2.72
C TRP A 17 -0.69 -1.02 2.37
N VAL A 18 -0.58 -2.27 2.82
CA VAL A 18 0.55 -3.15 2.47
C VAL A 18 0.62 -3.36 0.96
N ALA A 19 -0.53 -3.55 0.31
CA ALA A 19 -0.60 -3.71 -1.14
C ALA A 19 -0.12 -2.45 -1.86
N MET A 20 -0.57 -1.27 -1.44
CA MET A 20 -0.11 0.00 -1.99
C MET A 20 1.40 0.18 -1.84
N LEU A 21 1.95 -0.09 -0.65
CA LEU A 21 3.38 0.02 -0.40
C LEU A 21 4.19 -0.92 -1.30
N LYS A 22 3.74 -2.17 -1.46
CA LYS A 22 4.45 -3.15 -2.29
C LYS A 22 4.37 -2.88 -3.77
N VAL A 23 3.22 -2.40 -4.26
CA VAL A 23 3.09 -1.98 -5.66
C VAL A 23 3.91 -0.73 -5.93
N ALA A 24 3.87 0.28 -5.05
CA ALA A 24 4.70 1.48 -5.15
C ALA A 24 6.21 1.14 -5.18
N GLU A 25 6.66 0.24 -4.31
CA GLU A 25 8.06 -0.24 -4.28
C GLU A 25 8.45 -0.91 -5.61
N GLN A 26 7.54 -1.69 -6.20
CA GLN A 26 7.78 -2.36 -7.48
C GLN A 26 7.81 -1.37 -8.65
N ASP A 27 6.84 -0.45 -8.71
CA ASP A 27 6.75 0.52 -9.79
C ASP A 27 7.92 1.52 -9.74
N ARG A 28 8.37 1.94 -8.56
CA ARG A 28 9.62 2.73 -8.42
C ARG A 28 10.83 1.99 -8.96
N LYS A 29 10.98 0.69 -8.66
CA LYS A 29 12.08 -0.13 -9.19
C LYS A 29 12.01 -0.27 -10.71
N GLN A 30 10.82 -0.49 -11.26
CA GLN A 30 10.62 -0.63 -12.71
C GLN A 30 10.91 0.68 -13.46
N LEU A 31 10.54 1.81 -12.87
CA LEU A 31 10.75 3.15 -13.43
C LEU A 31 12.12 3.74 -13.07
N ASN A 32 12.96 3.00 -12.33
CA ASN A 32 14.26 3.44 -11.83
C ASN A 32 14.20 4.79 -11.06
N LEU A 33 13.15 4.96 -10.25
CA LEU A 33 12.89 6.14 -9.43
C LEU A 33 13.52 6.01 -8.04
N SER A 34 13.80 7.15 -7.41
CA SER A 34 14.26 7.19 -6.03
C SER A 34 13.17 6.65 -5.07
N PRO A 35 13.54 6.04 -3.93
CA PRO A 35 12.58 5.58 -2.92
C PRO A 35 11.59 6.66 -2.46
N ASP A 36 11.99 7.93 -2.51
CA ASP A 36 11.18 9.08 -2.07
C ASP A 36 10.36 9.71 -3.20
N SER A 37 10.46 9.18 -4.43
CA SER A 37 9.71 9.71 -5.57
C SER A 37 8.25 9.30 -5.53
N ALA A 38 7.39 10.25 -5.91
CA ALA A 38 6.01 10.02 -6.34
C ALA A 38 5.91 8.76 -7.20
N VAL A 39 4.92 7.92 -6.91
CA VAL A 39 4.55 6.87 -7.86
C VAL A 39 3.05 6.69 -7.83
N GLU A 40 2.47 6.67 -9.02
CA GLU A 40 1.06 6.42 -9.18
C GLU A 40 0.81 4.92 -9.03
N VAL A 41 -0.05 4.55 -8.08
CA VAL A 41 -0.35 3.15 -7.78
C VAL A 41 -1.69 2.77 -8.40
N ASP A 42 -1.66 1.76 -9.26
CA ASP A 42 -2.86 1.19 -9.85
C ASP A 42 -3.59 0.28 -8.85
N VAL A 43 -4.88 0.54 -8.64
CA VAL A 43 -5.76 -0.23 -7.77
C VAL A 43 -5.85 -1.69 -8.21
N ASP A 44 -5.85 -1.97 -9.52
CA ASP A 44 -5.94 -3.33 -10.03
C ASP A 44 -4.67 -4.13 -9.67
N LYS A 45 -3.48 -3.50 -9.66
CA LYS A 45 -2.24 -4.13 -9.17
C LYS A 45 -2.31 -4.40 -7.67
N CYS A 46 -2.88 -3.50 -6.88
CA CYS A 46 -3.08 -3.74 -5.44
C CYS A 46 -4.00 -4.93 -5.19
N ASN A 47 -5.11 -5.03 -5.91
CA ASN A 47 -6.05 -6.15 -5.82
C ASN A 47 -5.41 -7.48 -6.23
N GLN A 48 -4.58 -7.47 -7.28
CA GLN A 48 -3.79 -8.65 -7.68
C GLN A 48 -2.80 -9.06 -6.59
N PHE A 49 -2.13 -8.10 -5.93
CA PHE A 49 -1.25 -8.37 -4.81
C PHE A 49 -1.99 -9.03 -3.64
N ILE A 50 -3.14 -8.46 -3.22
CA ILE A 50 -3.97 -9.02 -2.14
C ILE A 50 -4.43 -10.44 -2.49
N THR A 51 -4.86 -10.65 -3.73
CA THR A 51 -5.26 -11.98 -4.22
C THR A 51 -4.10 -12.97 -4.17
N SER A 52 -2.90 -12.56 -4.58
CA SER A 52 -1.67 -13.38 -4.49
C SER A 52 -1.34 -13.76 -3.05
N VAL A 53 -1.45 -12.81 -2.12
CA VAL A 53 -1.21 -13.04 -0.69
C VAL A 53 -2.26 -13.99 -0.10
N ASN A 54 -3.54 -13.82 -0.44
CA ASN A 54 -4.61 -14.71 0.04
C ASN A 54 -4.47 -16.15 -0.46
N ARG A 55 -3.88 -16.35 -1.65
CA ARG A 55 -3.55 -17.69 -2.19
C ARG A 55 -2.30 -18.31 -1.57
N ASN A 56 -1.47 -17.53 -0.87
CA ASN A 56 -0.23 -18.00 -0.28
C ASN A 56 -0.21 -17.73 1.25
N PRO A 57 -0.66 -18.70 2.07
CA PRO A 57 -0.79 -18.51 3.52
C PRO A 57 0.56 -18.25 4.21
N LEU A 58 1.66 -18.80 3.68
CA LEU A 58 3.01 -18.55 4.22
C LEU A 58 3.43 -17.10 4.00
N LYS A 59 3.22 -16.57 2.79
CA LYS A 59 3.48 -15.15 2.48
C LYS A 59 2.61 -14.24 3.34
N LYS A 60 1.33 -14.61 3.52
CA LYS A 60 0.39 -13.86 4.38
C LYS A 60 0.87 -13.82 5.83
N LEU A 61 1.27 -14.96 6.40
CA LEU A 61 1.83 -15.03 7.75
C LEU A 61 3.13 -14.24 7.86
N TRP A 62 4.02 -14.36 6.89
CA TRP A 62 5.29 -13.63 6.88
C TRP A 62 5.10 -12.11 6.86
N LEU A 63 4.15 -11.60 6.06
CA LEU A 63 3.81 -10.17 6.05
C LEU A 63 3.23 -9.70 7.39
N LEU A 64 2.39 -10.52 8.04
CA LEU A 64 1.89 -10.20 9.39
C LEU A 64 3.03 -10.14 10.41
N LEU A 65 4.04 -10.99 10.31
CA LEU A 65 5.15 -10.99 11.26
C LEU A 65 6.17 -9.86 11.02
N THR A 66 6.28 -9.38 9.78
CA THR A 66 7.33 -8.42 9.38
C THR A 66 6.85 -6.98 9.31
N ILE A 67 5.55 -6.76 9.11
CA ILE A 67 4.96 -5.42 9.01
C ILE A 67 4.13 -5.16 10.27
N GLY A 68 4.44 -4.07 10.97
CA GLY A 68 3.76 -3.65 12.20
C GLY A 68 2.37 -3.03 11.94
N ASP A 69 1.73 -2.58 13.02
CA ASP A 69 0.55 -1.72 12.95
C ASP A 69 0.87 -0.45 12.12
N LEU A 70 -0.11 0.03 11.37
CA LEU A 70 0.06 1.24 10.59
C LEU A 70 -0.17 2.46 11.49
N HIS A 71 0.93 3.14 11.80
CA HIS A 71 0.86 4.40 12.52
C HIS A 71 0.57 5.57 11.57
N PRO A 72 -0.10 6.62 12.04
CA PRO A 72 -0.43 7.79 11.23
C PRO A 72 0.78 8.49 10.59
N VAL A 73 1.96 8.35 11.18
CA VAL A 73 3.23 8.89 10.67
C VAL A 73 3.78 8.05 9.52
N ASP A 74 3.46 6.76 9.47
CA ASP A 74 3.86 5.87 8.36
C ASP A 74 2.96 6.05 7.13
N ARG A 75 1.78 6.68 7.30
CA ARG A 75 0.96 7.16 6.18
C ARG A 75 1.69 8.25 5.39
N ASP A 76 2.49 9.07 6.07
CA ASP A 76 3.32 10.10 5.44
C ASP A 76 4.57 9.50 4.73
N LYS A 77 5.02 8.29 5.11
CA LYS A 77 6.11 7.56 4.42
C LYS A 77 5.69 6.94 3.09
N ILE A 78 4.39 6.80 2.86
CA ILE A 78 3.86 6.53 1.53
C ILE A 78 4.05 7.76 0.60
N GLY A 79 4.44 8.90 1.16
CA GLY A 79 4.65 10.15 0.44
C GLY A 79 3.32 10.84 0.14
N PRO A 80 3.32 12.15 -0.10
CA PRO A 80 2.12 12.91 -0.48
C PRO A 80 1.52 12.54 -1.86
N GLU A 81 1.85 11.38 -2.47
CA GLU A 81 1.73 11.17 -3.92
C GLU A 81 1.27 9.78 -4.35
N ILE A 82 0.39 9.11 -3.59
CA ILE A 82 -0.45 8.05 -4.22
C ILE A 82 -1.66 8.73 -4.85
N ILE A 83 -1.58 9.00 -6.14
CA ILE A 83 -2.76 9.33 -6.94
C ILE A 83 -3.44 8.00 -7.28
N ILE A 84 -4.59 7.75 -6.67
CA ILE A 84 -5.45 6.61 -7.01
C ILE A 84 -6.21 7.01 -8.29
N LYS A 85 -5.98 6.30 -9.40
CA LYS A 85 -6.84 6.41 -10.59
C LYS A 85 -7.86 5.27 -10.60
N ASP A 86 -9.12 5.63 -10.74
CA ASP A 86 -10.18 4.70 -11.17
C ASP A 86 -10.01 4.39 -12.67
N ARG A 87 -10.68 3.32 -13.17
CA ARG A 87 -10.72 2.86 -14.57
C ARG A 87 -11.10 3.94 -15.59
N THR A 88 -11.61 5.07 -15.12
CA THR A 88 -11.99 6.25 -15.90
C THR A 88 -10.86 7.28 -16.05
N GLY A 89 -9.71 7.08 -15.40
CA GLY A 89 -8.60 8.02 -15.41
C GLY A 89 -8.81 9.27 -14.54
N GLN A 90 -9.88 9.32 -13.73
CA GLN A 90 -10.14 10.42 -12.82
C GLN A 90 -9.42 10.24 -11.48
N LYS A 91 -8.80 11.33 -11.02
CA LYS A 91 -8.24 11.46 -9.67
C LYS A 91 -9.38 11.44 -8.65
N ILE A 92 -9.33 10.52 -7.69
CA ILE A 92 -10.21 10.54 -6.53
C ILE A 92 -9.54 11.44 -5.47
N ASN A 93 -10.20 12.54 -5.12
CA ASN A 93 -9.78 13.49 -4.08
C ASN A 93 -10.26 13.04 -2.70
#